data_AF-A0A939V0S9-F1
#
_entry.id   AF-A0A939V0S9-F1
#
_cell.length_a   1.000
_cell.length_b   1.000
_cell.length_c   1.000
_cell.angle_alpha   90.00
_cell.angle_beta   90.00
_cell.angle_gamma   90.00
#
_symmetry.space_group_name_H-M   'P 1'
#
loop_
_entity.id
_entity.type
_entity.pdbx_description
1 polymer ?
#
loop_
_entity_poly.entity_id
_entity_poly.type
_entity_poly.pdbx_seq_one_letter_code
_entity_poly.pdbx_strand_id
1 'polypeptide(L)'
;MDYLVNQDIESAMIILELTQDEYARELGISRMTLNNWLSGRNKITEGNISNFYETVFDKGIRFNKIKEQLYKEELKSPDEVLLFHGAKTEIEGELSLECNKKINDFGKGFYCGESLEQSAMFVASYPESSLYMLKFNRKGLKCVEYDVDRDWMLMVAYYRGRLTGYEDNKIIRDLIRARDKADYIIAPIADNRMYETIDSFINGEITDIQCRHCLSATDLGRQYVMLTQQALDNTTLLEKCYLSDAEKKMYIGSKQEAFRVNQDKVKLARKQYRNQGNYIEDILK
;
A
#
# COMPACT_ATOMS: atom_id res chain seq x y z
N MET A 1 -16.27 8.23 -5.35
CA MET A 1 -15.71 9.43 -4.68
C MET A 1 -14.91 10.18 -5.74
N ASP A 2 -15.20 11.47 -5.93
CA ASP A 2 -14.49 12.31 -6.89
C ASP A 2 -13.24 12.93 -6.25
N TYR A 3 -12.30 13.37 -7.08
CA TYR A 3 -11.12 14.11 -6.64
C TYR A 3 -11.52 15.49 -6.11
N LEU A 4 -10.85 15.97 -5.04
CA LEU A 4 -11.08 17.29 -4.45
C LEU A 4 -10.33 18.42 -5.19
N VAL A 5 -10.38 18.39 -6.53
CA VAL A 5 -9.54 19.22 -7.42
C VAL A 5 -9.71 20.72 -7.15
N ASN A 6 -10.92 21.16 -6.83
CA ASN A 6 -11.23 22.54 -6.49
C ASN A 6 -10.47 23.02 -5.23
N GLN A 7 -10.39 22.20 -4.18
CA GLN A 7 -9.61 22.52 -2.97
C GLN A 7 -8.10 22.48 -3.27
N ASP A 8 -7.67 21.57 -4.14
CA ASP A 8 -6.27 21.48 -4.54
C ASP A 8 -5.84 22.68 -5.38
N ILE A 9 -6.72 23.21 -6.25
CA ILE A 9 -6.47 24.44 -7.00
C ILE A 9 -6.26 25.62 -6.05
N GLU A 10 -7.11 25.77 -5.03
CA GLU A 10 -6.94 26.82 -4.01
C GLU A 10 -5.61 26.65 -3.27
N SER A 11 -5.29 25.43 -2.86
CA SER A 11 -4.04 25.10 -2.18
C SER A 11 -2.82 25.40 -3.04
N ALA A 12 -2.87 25.09 -4.35
CA ALA A 12 -1.79 25.39 -5.28
C ALA A 12 -1.54 26.89 -5.39
N MET A 13 -2.62 27.67 -5.52
CA MET A 13 -2.52 29.13 -5.60
C MET A 13 -1.91 29.74 -4.36
N ILE A 14 -2.26 29.23 -3.17
CA ILE A 14 -1.68 29.68 -1.89
C ILE A 14 -0.19 29.37 -1.84
N ILE A 15 0.20 28.13 -2.16
CA ILE A 15 1.60 27.68 -2.09
C ILE A 15 2.49 28.42 -3.09
N LEU A 16 1.96 28.70 -4.29
CA LEU A 16 2.70 29.39 -5.36
C LEU A 16 2.60 30.91 -5.26
N GLU A 17 1.82 31.45 -4.31
CA GLU A 17 1.54 32.87 -4.14
C GLU A 17 1.00 33.54 -5.43
N LEU A 18 0.16 32.82 -6.18
CA LEU A 18 -0.36 33.28 -7.47
C LEU A 18 -1.77 33.87 -7.37
N THR A 19 -2.01 34.94 -8.12
CA THR A 19 -3.36 35.43 -8.39
C THR A 19 -4.13 34.50 -9.33
N GLN A 20 -5.46 34.61 -9.38
CA GLN A 20 -6.29 33.83 -10.33
C GLN A 20 -5.88 34.10 -11.80
N ASP A 21 -5.49 35.32 -12.13
CA ASP A 21 -5.09 35.69 -13.51
C ASP A 21 -3.74 35.08 -13.89
N GLU A 22 -2.79 35.00 -12.96
CA GLU A 22 -1.52 34.32 -13.18
C GLU A 22 -1.72 32.82 -13.30
N TYR A 23 -2.47 32.21 -12.36
CA TYR A 23 -2.62 30.77 -12.36
C TYR A 23 -3.45 30.25 -13.55
N ALA A 24 -4.47 31.00 -13.97
CA ALA A 24 -5.20 30.67 -15.20
C ALA A 24 -4.30 30.69 -16.44
N ARG A 25 -3.35 31.65 -16.52
CA ARG A 25 -2.36 31.68 -17.61
C ARG A 25 -1.42 30.48 -17.56
N GLU A 26 -0.97 30.08 -16.37
CA GLU A 26 -0.12 28.88 -16.23
C GLU A 26 -0.81 27.60 -16.67
N LEU A 27 -2.09 27.45 -16.32
CA LEU A 27 -2.90 26.29 -16.71
C LEU A 27 -3.39 26.36 -18.17
N GLY A 28 -3.14 27.46 -18.89
CA GLY A 28 -3.58 27.66 -20.27
C GLY A 28 -5.10 27.81 -20.42
N ILE A 29 -5.79 28.30 -19.38
CA ILE A 29 -7.25 28.48 -19.35
C ILE A 29 -7.65 29.94 -19.13
N SER A 30 -8.93 30.27 -19.33
CA SER A 30 -9.43 31.60 -19.00
C SER A 30 -9.61 31.76 -17.48
N ARG A 31 -9.45 32.99 -16.97
CA ARG A 31 -9.77 33.33 -15.57
C ARG A 31 -11.20 32.93 -15.20
N MET A 32 -12.15 33.10 -16.13
CA MET A 32 -13.55 32.69 -15.93
C MET A 32 -13.69 31.17 -15.76
N THR A 33 -12.91 30.40 -16.51
CA THR A 33 -12.85 28.93 -16.37
C THR A 33 -12.34 28.54 -14.99
N LEU A 34 -11.21 29.13 -14.55
CA LEU A 34 -10.65 28.88 -13.23
C LEU A 34 -11.63 29.25 -12.11
N ASN A 35 -12.29 30.41 -12.22
CA ASN A 35 -13.30 30.86 -11.26
C ASN A 35 -14.49 29.90 -11.15
N ASN A 36 -14.94 29.36 -12.29
CA ASN A 36 -15.98 28.34 -12.30
C ASN A 36 -15.53 27.07 -11.55
N TRP A 37 -14.30 26.59 -11.78
CA TRP A 37 -13.75 25.43 -11.08
C TRP A 37 -13.69 25.63 -9.56
N LEU A 38 -13.16 26.79 -9.12
CA LEU A 38 -13.10 27.17 -7.70
C LEU A 38 -14.49 27.24 -7.06
N SER A 39 -15.47 27.76 -7.80
CA SER A 39 -16.86 27.87 -7.33
C SER A 39 -17.65 26.55 -7.42
N GLY A 40 -17.01 25.43 -7.80
CA GLY A 40 -17.67 24.15 -8.04
C GLY A 40 -18.68 24.17 -9.20
N ARG A 41 -18.61 25.18 -10.08
CA ARG A 41 -19.44 25.30 -11.27
C ARG A 41 -18.78 24.57 -12.43
N ASN A 42 -19.55 23.69 -13.07
CA ASN A 42 -19.12 22.81 -14.17
C ASN A 42 -18.12 21.72 -13.75
N LYS A 43 -18.27 20.54 -14.36
CA LYS A 43 -17.33 19.43 -14.16
C LYS A 43 -16.00 19.75 -14.87
N ILE A 44 -14.89 19.56 -14.17
CA ILE A 44 -13.56 19.66 -14.75
C ILE A 44 -13.33 18.41 -15.61
N THR A 45 -12.84 18.59 -16.83
CA THR A 45 -12.53 17.46 -17.73
C THR A 45 -11.28 16.72 -17.25
N GLU A 46 -11.17 15.42 -17.54
CA GLU A 46 -10.00 14.61 -17.15
C GLU A 46 -8.68 15.19 -17.64
N GLY A 47 -8.64 15.69 -18.88
CA GLY A 47 -7.45 16.34 -19.43
C GLY A 47 -7.04 17.61 -18.66
N ASN A 48 -8.00 18.37 -18.14
CA ASN A 48 -7.72 19.55 -17.32
C ASN A 48 -7.26 19.18 -15.91
N ILE A 49 -7.85 18.13 -15.32
CA ILE A 49 -7.40 17.57 -14.04
C ILE A 49 -5.94 17.11 -14.16
N SER A 50 -5.65 16.32 -15.20
CA SER A 50 -4.31 15.84 -15.51
C SER A 50 -3.33 17.01 -15.67
N ASN A 51 -3.65 17.99 -16.53
CA ASN A 51 -2.80 19.17 -16.74
C ASN A 51 -2.51 19.95 -15.45
N PHE A 52 -3.51 20.11 -14.59
CA PHE A 52 -3.35 20.75 -13.28
C PHE A 52 -2.38 19.99 -12.37
N TYR A 53 -2.59 18.68 -12.16
CA TYR A 53 -1.72 17.90 -11.28
C TYR A 53 -0.29 17.72 -11.84
N GLU A 54 -0.13 17.64 -13.16
CA GLU A 54 1.20 17.68 -13.80
C GLU A 54 1.91 19.00 -13.51
N THR A 55 1.25 20.13 -13.78
CA THR A 55 1.81 21.47 -13.58
C THR A 55 2.27 21.69 -12.13
N VAL A 56 1.43 21.29 -11.18
CA VAL A 56 1.75 21.39 -9.74
C VAL A 56 2.95 20.51 -9.38
N PHE A 57 2.99 19.27 -9.89
CA PHE A 57 4.08 18.35 -9.59
C PHE A 57 5.42 18.83 -10.17
N ASP A 58 5.41 19.38 -11.39
CA ASP A 58 6.58 19.96 -12.06
C ASP A 58 7.12 21.18 -11.32
N LYS A 59 6.26 21.93 -10.63
CA LYS A 59 6.64 23.02 -9.72
C LYS A 59 7.19 22.55 -8.38
N GLY A 60 7.34 21.24 -8.18
CA GLY A 60 7.90 20.65 -6.97
C GLY A 60 6.90 20.46 -5.83
N ILE A 61 5.61 20.76 -6.04
CA ILE A 61 4.58 20.56 -5.03
C ILE A 61 4.18 19.09 -5.01
N ARG A 62 4.19 18.48 -3.83
CA ARG A 62 3.87 17.05 -3.63
C ARG A 62 2.56 16.92 -2.86
N PHE A 63 1.43 17.22 -3.52
CA PHE A 63 0.12 17.30 -2.84
C PHE A 63 -0.24 16.08 -2.03
N ASN A 64 -0.10 14.89 -2.61
CA ASN A 64 -0.45 13.66 -1.90
C ASN A 64 0.39 13.48 -0.62
N LYS A 65 1.66 13.93 -0.63
CA LYS A 65 2.53 13.89 0.54
C LYS A 65 2.14 14.94 1.60
N ILE A 66 1.77 16.14 1.16
CA ILE A 66 1.27 17.20 2.03
C ILE A 66 -0.03 16.75 2.72
N LYS A 67 -0.98 16.20 1.96
CA LYS A 67 -2.24 15.67 2.46
C LYS A 67 -2.05 14.52 3.45
N GLU A 68 -1.13 13.61 3.16
CA GLU A 68 -0.76 12.56 4.12
C GLU A 68 -0.33 13.17 5.48
N GLN A 69 0.51 14.22 5.46
CA GLN A 69 0.97 14.85 6.70
C GLN A 69 -0.19 15.53 7.45
N LEU A 70 -1.02 16.29 6.74
CA LEU A 70 -2.19 16.95 7.32
C LEU A 70 -3.16 15.94 7.96
N TYR A 71 -3.50 14.86 7.25
CA TYR A 71 -4.39 13.84 7.79
C TYR A 71 -3.78 13.10 8.99
N LYS A 72 -2.46 12.90 9.03
CA LYS A 72 -1.78 12.34 10.21
C LYS A 72 -1.93 13.25 11.44
N GLU A 73 -1.85 14.56 11.26
CA GLU A 73 -2.05 15.55 12.33
C GLU A 73 -3.51 15.65 12.79
N GLU A 74 -4.45 15.32 11.90
CA GLU A 74 -5.88 15.32 12.20
C GLU A 74 -6.35 14.13 13.03
N LEU A 75 -5.59 13.02 13.08
CA LEU A 75 -5.93 11.86 13.92
C LEU A 75 -6.03 12.28 15.39
N LYS A 76 -7.14 11.97 16.05
CA LYS A 76 -7.46 12.44 17.40
C LYS A 76 -7.27 11.38 18.48
N SER A 77 -7.08 10.13 18.08
CA SER A 77 -6.96 8.98 18.98
C SER A 77 -5.75 8.12 18.64
N PRO A 78 -5.07 7.50 19.64
CA PRO A 78 -4.02 6.51 19.38
C PRO A 78 -4.56 5.22 18.73
N ASP A 79 -5.87 5.03 18.70
CA ASP A 79 -6.55 3.93 17.99
C ASP A 79 -6.85 4.28 16.53
N GLU A 80 -6.69 5.52 16.10
CA GLU A 80 -6.85 5.90 14.70
C GLU A 80 -5.52 5.76 13.96
N VAL A 81 -5.57 5.15 12.78
CA VAL A 81 -4.41 4.93 11.90
C VAL A 81 -4.76 5.44 10.52
N LEU A 82 -3.85 6.22 9.92
CA LEU A 82 -3.94 6.59 8.51
C LEU A 82 -3.35 5.45 7.66
N LEU A 83 -4.15 4.94 6.74
CA LEU A 83 -3.81 3.85 5.84
C LEU A 83 -4.02 4.27 4.39
N PHE A 84 -3.41 3.52 3.49
CA PHE A 84 -3.43 3.84 2.06
C PHE A 84 -3.83 2.62 1.26
N HIS A 85 -4.67 2.80 0.25
CA HIS A 85 -5.05 1.74 -0.67
C HIS A 85 -4.75 2.17 -2.11
N GLY A 86 -4.02 1.34 -2.83
CA GLY A 86 -3.82 1.48 -4.26
C GLY A 86 -4.77 0.57 -5.03
N ALA A 87 -5.68 1.15 -5.81
CA ALA A 87 -6.51 0.42 -6.77
C ALA A 87 -5.89 0.48 -8.17
N LYS A 88 -5.91 -0.64 -8.90
CA LYS A 88 -5.41 -0.71 -10.29
C LYS A 88 -6.30 0.08 -11.27
N THR A 89 -7.55 0.29 -10.88
CA THR A 89 -8.53 1.15 -11.52
C THR A 89 -9.08 2.09 -10.44
N GLU A 90 -10.26 1.81 -9.92
CA GLU A 90 -10.89 2.54 -8.82
C GLU A 90 -11.70 1.61 -7.92
N ILE A 91 -12.08 2.11 -6.75
CA ILE A 91 -13.06 1.46 -5.88
C ILE A 91 -14.46 1.84 -6.36
N GLU A 92 -15.22 0.85 -6.80
CA GLU A 92 -16.64 0.97 -7.14
C GLU A 92 -17.51 0.55 -5.94
N GLY A 93 -18.41 1.44 -5.51
CA GLY A 93 -19.31 1.16 -4.39
C GLY A 93 -18.64 1.24 -3.00
N GLU A 94 -19.14 0.45 -2.07
CA GLU A 94 -18.64 0.37 -0.69
C GLU A 94 -17.39 -0.51 -0.60
N LEU A 95 -16.58 -0.33 0.46
CA LEU A 95 -15.44 -1.20 0.74
C LEU A 95 -15.93 -2.64 0.93
N SER A 96 -15.21 -3.61 0.36
CA SER A 96 -15.61 -5.00 0.38
C SER A 96 -14.41 -5.95 0.56
N LEU A 97 -14.65 -7.04 1.27
CA LEU A 97 -13.70 -8.14 1.48
C LEU A 97 -13.52 -9.01 0.23
N GLU A 98 -14.43 -8.90 -0.75
CA GLU A 98 -14.57 -9.81 -1.89
C GLU A 98 -13.83 -9.33 -3.15
N CYS A 99 -13.29 -8.11 -3.15
CA CYS A 99 -12.63 -7.53 -4.32
C CYS A 99 -11.27 -8.16 -4.65
N ASN A 100 -10.71 -8.96 -3.74
CA ASN A 100 -9.34 -9.46 -3.82
C ASN A 100 -9.26 -10.97 -4.10
N LYS A 101 -8.14 -11.40 -4.69
CA LYS A 101 -7.90 -12.81 -4.98
C LYS A 101 -7.67 -13.59 -3.69
N LYS A 102 -8.20 -14.82 -3.62
CA LYS A 102 -7.98 -15.75 -2.51
C LYS A 102 -6.50 -16.10 -2.27
N ILE A 103 -5.62 -15.86 -3.26
CA ILE A 103 -4.19 -16.16 -3.23
C ILE A 103 -3.32 -15.01 -2.69
N ASN A 104 -3.93 -13.93 -2.20
CA ASN A 104 -3.20 -12.88 -1.50
C ASN A 104 -2.63 -13.41 -0.18
N ASP A 105 -1.66 -12.70 0.40
CA ASP A 105 -0.85 -13.12 1.55
C ASP A 105 -1.66 -13.70 2.74
N PHE A 106 -2.86 -13.19 2.99
CA PHE A 106 -3.75 -13.61 4.09
C PHE A 106 -5.17 -13.98 3.61
N GLY A 107 -5.29 -14.34 2.32
CA GLY A 107 -6.56 -14.69 1.69
C GLY A 107 -7.44 -13.48 1.40
N LYS A 108 -8.76 -13.68 1.51
CA LYS A 108 -9.75 -12.60 1.31
C LYS A 108 -9.63 -11.55 2.41
N GLY A 109 -9.78 -10.30 2.01
CA GLY A 109 -9.69 -9.13 2.89
C GLY A 109 -9.51 -7.85 2.09
N PHE A 110 -9.55 -6.72 2.78
CA PHE A 110 -9.23 -5.42 2.21
C PHE A 110 -7.82 -5.00 2.66
N TYR A 111 -6.92 -4.82 1.69
CA TYR A 111 -5.49 -4.64 1.93
C TYR A 111 -5.12 -3.17 1.79
N CYS A 112 -4.42 -2.64 2.79
CA CYS A 112 -3.88 -1.28 2.81
C CYS A 112 -2.39 -1.31 3.15
N GLY A 113 -1.63 -0.33 2.67
CA GLY A 113 -0.29 -0.01 3.16
C GLY A 113 -0.34 0.99 4.32
N GLU A 114 0.71 1.02 5.13
CA GLU A 114 0.89 2.00 6.22
C GLU A 114 1.45 3.35 5.76
N SER A 115 1.89 3.45 4.50
CA SER A 115 2.40 4.69 3.91
C SER A 115 1.84 4.95 2.51
N LEU A 116 1.81 6.23 2.15
CA LEU A 116 1.42 6.71 0.83
C LEU A 116 2.31 6.08 -0.25
N GLU A 117 3.62 6.10 -0.03
CA GLU A 117 4.62 5.64 -0.99
C GLU A 117 4.42 4.17 -1.37
N GLN A 118 4.16 3.29 -0.40
CA GLN A 118 3.92 1.87 -0.67
C GLN A 118 2.76 1.66 -1.63
N SER A 119 1.62 2.29 -1.34
CA SER A 119 0.40 2.15 -2.14
C SER A 119 0.56 2.82 -3.50
N ALA A 120 1.22 3.97 -3.57
CA ALA A 120 1.50 4.67 -4.82
C ALA A 120 2.46 3.86 -5.72
N MET A 121 3.56 3.34 -5.16
CA MET A 121 4.52 2.49 -5.88
C MET A 121 3.91 1.17 -6.34
N PHE A 122 2.92 0.63 -5.62
CA PHE A 122 2.19 -0.56 -6.03
C PHE A 122 1.39 -0.31 -7.30
N VAL A 123 0.73 0.86 -7.42
CA VAL A 123 -0.17 1.14 -8.54
C VAL A 123 0.42 2.02 -9.64
N ALA A 124 1.61 2.60 -9.46
CA ALA A 124 2.21 3.56 -10.39
C ALA A 124 2.36 3.04 -11.84
N SER A 125 2.48 1.73 -12.05
CA SER A 125 2.55 1.12 -13.39
C SER A 125 1.19 0.89 -14.06
N TYR A 126 0.08 1.23 -13.41
CA TYR A 126 -1.27 1.09 -13.95
C TYR A 126 -1.79 2.46 -14.41
N PRO A 127 -2.12 2.65 -15.71
CA PRO A 127 -2.57 3.95 -16.23
C PRO A 127 -3.82 4.47 -15.53
N GLU A 128 -4.81 3.60 -15.30
CA GLU A 128 -6.10 3.96 -14.69
C GLU A 128 -6.09 3.89 -13.15
N SER A 129 -4.92 3.76 -12.53
CA SER A 129 -4.84 3.58 -11.08
C SER A 129 -5.41 4.73 -10.29
N SER A 130 -6.00 4.41 -9.14
CA SER A 130 -6.40 5.37 -8.12
C SER A 130 -5.69 5.07 -6.80
N LEU A 131 -5.36 6.12 -6.07
CA LEU A 131 -4.81 6.05 -4.72
C LEU A 131 -5.84 6.59 -3.73
N TYR A 132 -5.93 5.97 -2.56
CA TYR A 132 -6.90 6.35 -1.53
C TYR A 132 -6.23 6.48 -0.18
N MET A 133 -6.64 7.49 0.58
CA MET A 133 -6.33 7.64 2.00
C MET A 133 -7.53 7.19 2.83
N LEU A 134 -7.27 6.39 3.86
CA LEU A 134 -8.29 5.81 4.72
C LEU A 134 -7.92 6.04 6.18
N LYS A 135 -8.92 6.35 7.00
CA LYS A 135 -8.79 6.31 8.46
C LYS A 135 -9.34 5.00 8.97
N PHE A 136 -8.53 4.24 9.69
CA PHE A 136 -8.96 3.01 10.33
C PHE A 136 -8.93 3.16 11.85
N ASN A 137 -10.02 2.80 12.52
CA ASN A 137 -10.10 2.80 13.97
C ASN A 137 -9.99 1.36 14.50
N ARG A 138 -8.89 1.05 15.17
CA ARG A 138 -8.63 -0.31 15.71
C ARG A 138 -9.32 -0.60 17.04
N LYS A 139 -10.04 0.37 17.62
CA LYS A 139 -10.61 0.24 18.96
C LYS A 139 -11.58 -0.92 19.05
N GLY A 140 -11.31 -1.85 19.97
CA GLY A 140 -12.16 -3.00 20.23
C GLY A 140 -12.08 -4.12 19.18
N LEU A 141 -11.18 -4.01 18.20
CA LEU A 141 -10.94 -5.04 17.18
C LEU A 141 -9.79 -5.95 17.58
N LYS A 142 -9.88 -7.23 17.22
CA LYS A 142 -8.82 -8.22 17.45
C LYS A 142 -7.78 -8.15 16.33
N CYS A 143 -6.52 -7.99 16.72
CA CYS A 143 -5.39 -7.96 15.81
C CYS A 143 -4.57 -9.25 15.91
N VAL A 144 -4.06 -9.72 14.79
CA VAL A 144 -2.85 -10.55 14.77
C VAL A 144 -1.77 -9.77 14.04
N GLU A 145 -0.62 -9.61 14.70
CA GLU A 145 0.54 -8.93 14.14
C GLU A 145 1.63 -9.96 13.86
N TYR A 146 2.23 -9.85 12.68
CA TYR A 146 3.34 -10.69 12.24
C TYR A 146 4.55 -9.81 12.00
N ASP A 147 5.75 -10.27 12.36
CA ASP A 147 7.02 -9.69 11.93
C ASP A 147 7.57 -10.43 10.70
N VAL A 148 8.77 -10.07 10.25
CA VAL A 148 9.52 -10.93 9.31
C VAL A 148 10.02 -12.14 10.10
N ASP A 149 9.12 -13.10 10.29
CA ASP A 149 9.33 -14.31 11.08
C ASP A 149 8.80 -15.55 10.35
N ARG A 150 8.95 -16.70 10.99
CA ARG A 150 8.54 -17.98 10.43
C ARG A 150 7.03 -18.08 10.25
N ASP A 151 6.26 -17.57 11.19
CA ASP A 151 4.81 -17.70 11.19
C ASP A 151 4.22 -16.87 10.04
N TRP A 152 4.77 -15.68 9.80
CA TRP A 152 4.50 -14.88 8.60
C TRP A 152 4.83 -15.63 7.30
N MET A 153 6.04 -16.19 7.18
CA MET A 153 6.47 -16.93 5.99
C MET A 153 5.53 -18.10 5.69
N LEU A 154 5.13 -18.85 6.73
CA LEU A 154 4.21 -19.98 6.60
C LEU A 154 2.80 -19.52 6.21
N MET A 155 2.29 -18.43 6.77
CA MET A 155 0.98 -17.87 6.40
C MET A 155 0.94 -17.41 4.95
N VAL A 156 1.96 -16.68 4.50
CA VAL A 156 2.10 -16.27 3.10
C VAL A 156 2.16 -17.49 2.18
N ALA A 157 2.97 -18.50 2.53
CA ALA A 157 3.07 -19.74 1.76
C ALA A 157 1.75 -20.52 1.72
N TYR A 158 1.02 -20.58 2.84
CA TYR A 158 -0.27 -21.27 2.94
C TYR A 158 -1.31 -20.66 1.99
N TYR A 159 -1.59 -19.36 2.08
CA TYR A 159 -2.62 -18.73 1.25
C TYR A 159 -2.25 -18.66 -0.23
N ARG A 160 -0.96 -18.67 -0.54
CA ARG A 160 -0.46 -18.79 -1.93
C ARG A 160 -0.47 -20.22 -2.46
N GLY A 161 -0.86 -21.21 -1.65
CA GLY A 161 -0.96 -22.62 -2.05
C GLY A 161 0.39 -23.30 -2.23
N ARG A 162 1.40 -22.95 -1.44
CA ARG A 162 2.77 -23.48 -1.55
C ARG A 162 3.11 -24.57 -0.54
N LEU A 163 2.28 -24.78 0.48
CA LEU A 163 2.52 -25.75 1.55
C LEU A 163 1.94 -27.15 1.25
N THR A 164 2.03 -27.63 0.01
CA THR A 164 1.47 -28.94 -0.35
C THR A 164 2.11 -30.07 0.45
N GLY A 165 1.31 -30.86 1.17
CA GLY A 165 1.75 -31.93 2.05
C GLY A 165 1.89 -31.51 3.53
N TYR A 166 1.79 -30.22 3.84
CA TYR A 166 1.89 -29.69 5.21
C TYR A 166 0.62 -28.98 5.70
N GLU A 167 -0.45 -28.94 4.89
CA GLU A 167 -1.66 -28.16 5.17
C GLU A 167 -2.32 -28.54 6.49
N ASP A 168 -2.25 -29.82 6.85
CA ASP A 168 -2.85 -30.38 8.06
C ASP A 168 -1.93 -30.39 9.28
N ASN A 169 -0.69 -29.89 9.14
CA ASN A 169 0.24 -29.79 10.26
C ASN A 169 -0.35 -28.90 11.37
N LYS A 170 -0.12 -29.30 12.63
CA LYS A 170 -0.64 -28.59 13.80
C LYS A 170 -0.25 -27.11 13.81
N ILE A 171 0.99 -26.78 13.44
CA ILE A 171 1.49 -25.39 13.42
C ILE A 171 0.66 -24.56 12.44
N ILE A 172 0.45 -25.05 11.21
CA ILE A 172 -0.33 -24.37 10.19
C ILE A 172 -1.78 -24.16 10.63
N ARG A 173 -2.41 -25.21 11.19
CA ARG A 173 -3.79 -25.11 11.70
C ARG A 173 -3.92 -24.10 12.83
N ASP A 174 -2.94 -24.01 13.72
CA ASP A 174 -2.97 -23.05 14.83
C ASP A 174 -2.80 -21.60 14.32
N LEU A 175 -1.95 -21.38 13.31
CA LEU A 175 -1.80 -20.07 12.64
C LEU A 175 -3.09 -19.63 11.94
N ILE A 176 -3.72 -20.54 11.18
CA ILE A 176 -5.01 -20.26 10.52
C ILE A 176 -6.08 -19.93 11.56
N ARG A 177 -6.16 -20.69 12.65
CA ARG A 177 -7.11 -20.42 13.75
C ARG A 177 -6.88 -19.07 14.41
N ALA A 178 -5.63 -18.64 14.57
CA ALA A 178 -5.31 -17.32 15.11
C ALA A 178 -5.81 -16.23 14.16
N ARG A 179 -5.51 -16.36 12.87
CA ARG A 179 -6.01 -15.46 11.82
C ARG A 179 -7.53 -15.40 11.76
N ASP A 180 -8.22 -16.54 11.81
CA ASP A 180 -9.68 -16.60 11.68
C ASP A 180 -10.43 -16.01 12.88
N LYS A 181 -9.73 -15.79 13.99
CA LYS A 181 -10.25 -15.08 15.17
C LYS A 181 -9.97 -13.58 15.15
N ALA A 182 -9.17 -13.11 14.18
CA ALA A 182 -8.78 -11.72 14.05
C ALA A 182 -9.75 -10.93 13.18
N ASP A 183 -9.94 -9.66 13.51
CA ASP A 183 -10.69 -8.71 12.69
C ASP A 183 -9.81 -8.06 11.63
N TYR A 184 -8.53 -7.87 11.95
CA TYR A 184 -7.52 -7.36 11.04
C TYR A 184 -6.13 -7.93 11.33
N ILE A 185 -5.24 -7.82 10.35
CA ILE A 185 -3.84 -8.21 10.44
C ILE A 185 -2.94 -7.01 10.22
N ILE A 186 -1.82 -6.96 10.93
CA ILE A 186 -0.66 -6.13 10.61
C ILE A 186 0.50 -7.05 10.25
N ALA A 187 1.12 -6.89 9.08
CA ALA A 187 2.20 -7.78 8.64
C ALA A 187 3.16 -7.07 7.68
N PRO A 188 4.40 -7.57 7.47
CA PRO A 188 5.27 -7.09 6.40
C PRO A 188 4.62 -7.25 5.02
N ILE A 189 4.90 -6.31 4.11
CA ILE A 189 4.54 -6.42 2.69
C ILE A 189 5.52 -7.38 2.00
N ALA A 190 4.98 -8.32 1.23
CA ALA A 190 5.77 -9.18 0.35
C ALA A 190 5.68 -8.73 -1.11
N ASP A 191 6.82 -8.71 -1.82
CA ASP A 191 6.87 -8.56 -3.27
C ASP A 191 7.15 -9.89 -3.98
N ASN A 192 7.20 -9.85 -5.31
CA ASN A 192 7.46 -11.03 -6.14
C ASN A 192 8.74 -11.79 -5.75
N ARG A 193 9.78 -11.10 -5.27
CA ARG A 193 11.08 -11.71 -4.96
C ARG A 193 11.14 -12.24 -3.55
N MET A 194 10.44 -11.59 -2.63
CA MET A 194 10.20 -12.17 -1.31
C MET A 194 9.46 -13.50 -1.46
N TYR A 195 8.49 -13.60 -2.36
CA TYR A 195 7.84 -14.89 -2.65
C TYR A 195 8.82 -15.93 -3.19
N GLU A 196 9.75 -15.58 -4.09
CA GLU A 196 10.80 -16.51 -4.54
C GLU A 196 11.70 -16.98 -3.39
N THR A 197 11.99 -16.09 -2.43
CA THR A 197 12.82 -16.42 -1.26
C THR A 197 12.06 -17.30 -0.27
N ILE A 198 10.78 -17.04 -0.05
CA ILE A 198 9.89 -17.90 0.73
C ILE A 198 9.79 -19.26 0.04
N ASP A 199 9.55 -19.32 -1.28
CA ASP A 199 9.48 -20.57 -2.04
C ASP A 199 10.78 -21.39 -1.89
N SER A 200 11.96 -20.78 -1.92
CA SER A 200 13.23 -21.49 -1.60
C SER A 200 13.23 -22.12 -0.20
N PHE A 201 12.67 -21.46 0.80
CA PHE A 201 12.54 -22.02 2.16
C PHE A 201 11.53 -23.18 2.18
N ILE A 202 10.37 -23.00 1.54
CA ILE A 202 9.31 -24.02 1.47
C ILE A 202 9.76 -25.26 0.70
N ASN A 203 10.65 -25.12 -0.28
CA ASN A 203 11.23 -26.23 -1.03
C ASN A 203 12.40 -26.91 -0.30
N GLY A 204 12.75 -26.50 0.92
CA GLY A 204 13.86 -27.05 1.69
C GLY A 204 15.26 -26.65 1.18
N GLU A 205 15.36 -25.64 0.32
CA GLU A 205 16.66 -25.19 -0.23
C GLU A 205 17.46 -24.35 0.78
N ILE A 206 16.74 -23.59 1.61
CA ILE A 206 17.29 -22.73 2.66
C ILE A 206 16.55 -22.96 3.98
N THR A 207 17.18 -22.59 5.09
CA THR A 207 16.59 -22.67 6.43
C THR A 207 15.72 -21.44 6.74
N ASP A 208 14.89 -21.54 7.78
CA ASP A 208 14.04 -20.46 8.28
C ASP A 208 14.84 -19.17 8.64
N ILE A 209 15.94 -19.30 9.37
CA ILE A 209 16.80 -18.16 9.74
C ILE A 209 17.45 -17.54 8.50
N GLN A 210 17.95 -18.36 7.57
CA GLN A 210 18.54 -17.85 6.33
C GLN A 210 17.51 -17.09 5.49
N CYS A 211 16.29 -17.64 5.37
CA CYS A 211 15.17 -17.00 4.69
C CYS A 211 14.83 -15.66 5.33
N ARG A 212 14.66 -15.63 6.65
CA ARG A 212 14.36 -14.41 7.43
C ARG A 212 15.37 -13.30 7.14
N HIS A 213 16.67 -13.59 7.21
CA HIS A 213 17.70 -12.57 6.94
C HIS A 213 17.72 -12.09 5.48
N CYS A 214 17.33 -12.93 4.52
CA CYS A 214 17.12 -12.51 3.15
C CYS A 214 15.91 -11.57 3.03
N LEU A 215 14.83 -11.84 3.75
CA LEU A 215 13.60 -11.05 3.70
C LEU A 215 13.76 -9.69 4.38
N SER A 216 14.37 -9.66 5.58
CA SER A 216 14.73 -8.43 6.31
C SER A 216 15.73 -7.54 5.56
N ALA A 217 16.29 -8.03 4.44
CA ALA A 217 17.09 -7.19 3.58
C ALA A 217 16.27 -6.07 2.94
N THR A 218 14.99 -6.35 2.69
CA THR A 218 14.03 -5.53 1.97
C THR A 218 13.07 -4.88 2.97
N ASP A 219 13.08 -3.56 3.06
CA ASP A 219 12.13 -2.82 3.88
C ASP A 219 11.03 -2.25 2.99
N LEU A 220 9.95 -3.02 2.80
CA LEU A 220 8.75 -2.59 2.09
C LEU A 220 7.69 -2.02 3.06
N GLY A 221 7.99 -2.00 4.36
CA GLY A 221 7.07 -1.72 5.47
C GLY A 221 5.89 -2.69 5.59
N ARG A 222 4.83 -2.27 6.28
CA ARG A 222 3.69 -3.09 6.71
C ARG A 222 2.43 -2.87 5.89
N GLN A 223 1.65 -3.93 5.80
CA GLN A 223 0.28 -3.95 5.33
C GLN A 223 -0.69 -4.13 6.50
N TYR A 224 -1.85 -3.51 6.36
CA TYR A 224 -3.02 -3.70 7.19
C TYR A 224 -4.06 -4.44 6.36
N VAL A 225 -4.56 -5.56 6.88
CA VAL A 225 -5.53 -6.39 6.17
C VAL A 225 -6.80 -6.53 7.00
N MET A 226 -7.88 -5.87 6.58
CA MET A 226 -9.19 -6.01 7.21
C MET A 226 -9.81 -7.33 6.76
N LEU A 227 -10.19 -8.18 7.71
CA LEU A 227 -10.68 -9.54 7.48
C LEU A 227 -12.17 -9.69 7.71
N THR A 228 -12.78 -8.81 8.51
CA THR A 228 -14.19 -8.87 8.90
C THR A 228 -14.93 -7.61 8.48
N GLN A 229 -16.25 -7.72 8.34
CA GLN A 229 -17.10 -6.55 8.06
C GLN A 229 -16.97 -5.50 9.16
N GLN A 230 -16.84 -5.92 10.42
CA GLN A 230 -16.63 -5.01 11.55
C GLN A 230 -15.35 -4.18 11.41
N ALA A 231 -14.28 -4.73 10.84
CA ALA A 231 -13.06 -3.98 10.54
C ALA A 231 -13.28 -2.98 9.38
N LEU A 232 -14.04 -3.36 8.34
CA LEU A 232 -14.41 -2.44 7.26
C LEU A 232 -15.32 -1.30 7.73
N ASP A 233 -16.29 -1.58 8.59
CA ASP A 233 -17.20 -0.58 9.16
C ASP A 233 -16.45 0.45 10.02
N ASN A 234 -15.30 0.06 10.58
CA ASN A 234 -14.37 0.95 11.29
C ASN A 234 -13.34 1.62 10.37
N THR A 235 -13.49 1.48 9.05
CA THR A 235 -12.62 2.08 8.04
C THR A 235 -13.38 3.16 7.27
N THR A 236 -12.89 4.39 7.33
CA THR A 236 -13.47 5.53 6.62
C THR A 236 -12.58 5.93 5.45
N LEU A 237 -13.14 5.99 4.25
CA LEU A 237 -12.47 6.58 3.09
C LEU A 237 -12.39 8.11 3.28
N LEU A 238 -11.17 8.64 3.36
CA LEU A 238 -10.96 10.08 3.54
C LEU A 238 -10.93 10.78 2.20
N GLU A 239 -10.08 10.28 1.29
CA GLU A 239 -9.82 10.98 0.03
C GLU A 239 -9.40 10.01 -1.09
N LYS A 240 -9.83 10.31 -2.32
CA LYS A 240 -9.26 9.76 -3.56
C LYS A 240 -8.19 10.73 -4.06
N CYS A 241 -6.95 10.28 -4.10
CA CYS A 241 -5.78 11.04 -4.50
C CYS A 241 -5.47 10.84 -6.00
N TYR A 242 -5.23 11.94 -6.70
CA TYR A 242 -4.79 11.89 -8.10
C TYR A 242 -3.29 11.63 -8.17
N LEU A 243 -2.87 10.66 -8.98
CA LEU A 243 -1.47 10.38 -9.29
C LEU A 243 -1.17 10.85 -10.70
N SER A 244 -0.43 11.95 -10.85
CA SER A 244 0.01 12.43 -12.17
C SER A 244 1.00 11.44 -12.81
N ASP A 245 1.16 11.47 -14.12
CA ASP A 245 2.15 10.66 -14.82
C ASP A 245 3.58 11.01 -14.37
N ALA A 246 3.88 12.29 -14.11
CA ALA A 246 5.16 12.68 -13.51
C ALA A 246 5.37 12.04 -12.13
N GLU A 247 4.34 12.04 -11.27
CA GLU A 247 4.39 11.42 -9.96
C GLU A 247 4.54 9.89 -10.05
N LYS A 248 3.79 9.24 -10.94
CA LYS A 248 3.93 7.80 -11.21
C LYS A 248 5.34 7.45 -11.68
N LYS A 249 5.92 8.24 -12.59
CA LYS A 249 7.30 8.05 -13.07
C LYS A 249 8.32 8.16 -11.93
N MET A 250 8.13 9.11 -11.00
CA MET A 250 8.98 9.24 -9.81
C MET A 250 8.93 7.97 -8.95
N TYR A 251 7.74 7.43 -8.66
CA TYR A 251 7.60 6.19 -7.88
C TYR A 251 8.19 4.97 -8.60
N ILE A 252 8.01 4.86 -9.92
CA ILE A 252 8.63 3.79 -10.72
C ILE A 252 10.16 3.86 -10.65
N GLY A 253 10.73 5.06 -10.79
CA GLY A 253 12.17 5.28 -10.68
C GLY A 253 12.72 4.87 -9.32
N SER A 254 12.05 5.33 -8.25
CA SER A 254 12.42 5.01 -6.85
C SER A 254 12.40 3.49 -6.58
N LYS A 255 11.40 2.78 -7.14
CA LYS A 255 11.30 1.32 -7.05
C LYS A 255 12.49 0.60 -7.69
N GLN A 256 12.96 1.09 -8.83
CA GLN A 256 14.11 0.49 -9.54
C GLN A 256 15.42 0.69 -8.79
N GLU A 257 15.60 1.82 -8.12
CA GLU A 257 16.79 2.09 -7.30
C GLU A 257 16.84 1.18 -6.08
N ALA A 258 15.76 1.14 -5.29
CA ALA A 258 15.63 0.26 -4.13
C ALA A 258 15.87 -1.21 -4.50
N PHE A 259 15.37 -1.64 -5.66
CA PHE A 259 15.57 -2.99 -6.18
C PHE A 259 17.04 -3.39 -6.33
N ARG A 260 17.93 -2.48 -6.75
CA ARG A 260 19.36 -2.78 -6.95
C ARG A 260 20.06 -3.04 -5.61
N VAL A 261 19.86 -2.14 -4.64
CA VAL A 261 20.46 -2.25 -3.31
C VAL A 261 20.02 -3.53 -2.60
N ASN A 262 18.72 -3.88 -2.73
CA ASN A 262 18.17 -5.06 -2.08
C ASN A 262 18.74 -6.37 -2.63
N GLN A 263 19.11 -6.46 -3.92
CA GLN A 263 19.69 -7.67 -4.50
C GLN A 263 21.00 -8.09 -3.85
N ASP A 264 21.91 -7.14 -3.69
CA ASP A 264 23.25 -7.44 -3.20
C ASP A 264 23.18 -7.84 -1.73
N LYS A 265 22.29 -7.20 -0.96
CA LYS A 265 22.03 -7.56 0.43
C LYS A 265 21.45 -8.98 0.57
N VAL A 266 20.49 -9.38 -0.27
CA VAL A 266 19.94 -10.76 -0.28
C VAL A 266 21.03 -11.79 -0.59
N LYS A 267 21.88 -11.54 -1.60
CA LYS A 267 22.99 -12.45 -1.95
C LYS A 267 23.97 -12.62 -0.80
N LEU A 268 24.34 -11.53 -0.12
CA LEU A 268 25.22 -11.56 1.05
C LEU A 268 24.58 -12.30 2.22
N ALA A 269 23.30 -12.04 2.51
CA ALA A 269 22.56 -12.74 3.56
C ALA A 269 22.50 -14.25 3.31
N ARG A 270 22.18 -14.69 2.08
CA ARG A 270 22.21 -16.12 1.72
C ARG A 270 23.57 -16.76 2.01
N LYS A 271 24.67 -16.07 1.71
CA LYS A 271 26.02 -16.60 1.98
C LYS A 271 26.36 -16.63 3.46
N GLN A 272 26.06 -15.55 4.19
CA GLN A 272 26.45 -15.37 5.59
C GLN A 272 25.68 -16.29 6.55
N TYR A 273 24.39 -16.49 6.30
CA TYR A 273 23.50 -17.26 7.18
C TYR A 273 23.26 -18.69 6.69
N ARG A 274 24.12 -19.20 5.80
CA ARG A 274 24.00 -20.54 5.23
C ARG A 274 24.02 -21.60 6.33
N ASN A 275 23.09 -22.56 6.25
CA ASN A 275 22.94 -23.68 7.18
C ASN A 275 22.65 -23.27 8.65
N GLN A 276 22.24 -22.04 8.90
CA GLN A 276 21.81 -21.61 10.24
C GLN A 276 20.30 -21.73 10.35
N GLY A 277 19.77 -22.37 11.40
CA GLY A 277 18.33 -22.59 11.57
C GLY A 277 17.90 -23.97 11.10
N ASN A 278 16.60 -24.14 10.83
CA ASN A 278 16.00 -25.42 10.50
C ASN A 278 15.36 -25.38 9.12
N TYR A 279 15.34 -26.53 8.44
CA TYR A 279 14.59 -26.70 7.20
C TYR A 279 13.10 -26.87 7.50
N ILE A 280 12.25 -26.61 6.51
CA ILE A 280 10.80 -26.78 6.65
C ILE A 280 10.41 -28.20 7.09
N GLU A 281 11.09 -29.22 6.56
CA GLU A 281 10.88 -30.62 6.93
C GLU A 281 11.15 -30.89 8.41
N ASP A 282 12.08 -30.15 9.03
CA ASP A 282 12.37 -30.26 10.45
C ASP A 282 11.36 -29.53 11.32
N ILE A 283 10.81 -28.44 10.81
CA ILE A 283 9.82 -27.60 11.50
C ILE A 283 8.44 -28.26 11.48
N LEU A 284 8.03 -28.83 10.34
CA LEU A 284 6.68 -29.34 10.09
C LEU A 284 6.60 -30.87 10.12
N LYS A 285 7.45 -31.51 10.93
CA LYS A 285 7.37 -32.95 11.23
C LYS A 285 6.02 -33.35 11.83
#